data_AF-A0A7X5N592-F1
#
_entry.id   AF-A0A7X5N592-F1
#
_cell.length_a   1.000
_cell.length_b   1.000
_cell.length_c   1.000
_cell.angle_alpha   90.00
_cell.angle_beta   90.00
_cell.angle_gamma   90.00
#
_symmetry.space_group_name_H-M   'P 1'
#
loop_
_entity.id
_entity.type
_entity.pdbx_description
1 polymer ?
#
loop_
_entity_poly.entity_id
_entity_poly.type
_entity_poly.pdbx_seq_one_letter_code
_entity_poly.pdbx_strand_id
1 'polypeptide(L)' 'PKWVSSQHPVRFGDLVTQPGQLNVSGYHPDLIRVGLQLPPDLFVWERDGIPVALKYRYTVPDVDNKSALNVSINESFVT' A
#
# COMPACT_ATOMS: atom_id res chain seq x y z
N PRO A 1 1.53 -3.46 -18.36
CA PRO A 1 1.73 -3.68 -16.91
C PRO A 1 2.79 -2.71 -16.36
N LYS A 2 2.61 -2.13 -15.16
CA LYS A 2 3.54 -1.16 -14.59
C LYS A 2 4.46 -1.86 -13.57
N TRP A 3 5.71 -2.09 -13.98
CA TRP A 3 6.72 -2.70 -13.12
C TRP A 3 7.23 -1.72 -12.06
N VAL A 4 7.53 -2.23 -10.87
CA VAL A 4 8.22 -1.46 -9.84
C VAL A 4 9.69 -1.33 -10.24
N SER A 5 10.22 -0.11 -10.22
CA SER A 5 11.64 0.18 -10.50
C SER A 5 12.52 -0.22 -9.32
N SER A 6 13.67 -0.84 -9.60
CA SER A 6 14.72 -1.10 -8.61
C SER A 6 15.65 0.10 -8.39
N GLN A 7 15.59 1.11 -9.27
CA GLN A 7 16.53 2.24 -9.28
C GLN A 7 16.03 3.47 -8.52
N HIS A 8 14.71 3.58 -8.34
CA HIS A 8 14.10 4.74 -7.70
C HIS A 8 12.78 4.37 -7.01
N PRO A 9 12.37 5.13 -5.97
CA PRO A 9 11.08 4.95 -5.34
C PRO A 9 9.93 5.06 -6.35
N VAL A 10 8.97 4.15 -6.27
CA VAL A 10 7.72 4.17 -7.04
C VAL A 10 6.58 4.59 -6.12
N ARG A 11 5.74 5.53 -6.54
CA ARG A 11 4.61 5.98 -5.72
C ARG A 11 3.44 5.03 -5.91
N PHE A 12 2.66 4.80 -4.85
CA PHE A 12 1.38 4.07 -4.97
C PHE A 12 0.44 4.67 -6.02
N GLY A 13 0.45 6.00 -6.16
CA GLY A 13 -0.29 6.71 -7.20
C GLY A 13 0.09 6.34 -8.64
N ASP A 14 1.33 5.91 -8.85
CA ASP A 14 1.82 5.50 -10.17
C ASP A 14 1.36 4.07 -10.51
N LEU A 15 1.04 3.26 -9.49
CA LEU A 15 0.64 1.86 -9.62
C LEU A 15 -0.85 1.67 -9.88
N VAL A 16 -1.66 2.69 -9.58
CA VAL A 16 -3.10 2.69 -9.82
C VAL A 16 -3.44 3.37 -11.15
N THR A 17 -4.63 3.07 -11.68
CA THR A 17 -5.13 3.74 -12.90
C THR A 17 -5.82 5.06 -12.55
N GLN A 18 -6.50 5.09 -11.40
CA GLN A 18 -7.28 6.24 -10.95
C GLN A 18 -6.88 6.60 -9.51
N PRO A 19 -6.60 7.88 -9.20
CA PRO A 19 -6.24 8.31 -7.84
C PRO A 19 -7.28 7.95 -6.78
N GLY A 20 -8.56 7.85 -7.16
CA GLY A 20 -9.65 7.43 -6.28
C GLY A 20 -9.49 6.01 -5.71
N GLN A 21 -8.72 5.13 -6.37
CA GLN A 21 -8.45 3.77 -5.89
C GLN A 21 -7.64 3.73 -4.60
N LEU A 22 -6.96 4.84 -4.24
CA LEU A 22 -6.20 4.98 -2.98
C LEU A 22 -7.01 5.68 -1.88
N ASN A 23 -8.33 5.79 -2.06
CA ASN A 23 -9.22 6.41 -1.10
C ASN A 23 -10.44 5.52 -0.87
N VAL A 24 -10.86 5.42 0.38
CA VAL A 24 -12.07 4.69 0.78
C VAL A 24 -12.83 5.52 1.80
N SER A 25 -14.14 5.34 1.86
CA SER A 25 -15.02 6.11 2.73
C SER A 25 -16.12 5.21 3.33
N GLY A 26 -16.73 5.69 4.41
CA GLY A 26 -17.78 4.98 5.15
C GLY A 26 -17.29 4.39 6.47
N TYR A 27 -18.23 3.83 7.24
CA TYR A 27 -17.97 3.21 8.54
C TYR A 27 -17.27 1.85 8.43
N HIS A 28 -17.54 1.13 7.34
CA HIS A 28 -16.92 -0.14 6.97
C HIS A 28 -16.38 -0.02 5.53
N PRO A 29 -15.28 0.69 5.33
CA PRO A 29 -14.71 0.86 3.99
C PRO A 29 -14.17 -0.47 3.44
N ASP A 30 -14.18 -0.62 2.12
CA ASP A 30 -13.48 -1.73 1.44
C ASP A 30 -11.95 -1.54 1.54
N LEU A 31 -11.21 -2.57 1.15
CA LEU A 31 -9.75 -2.58 1.09
C LEU A 31 -9.23 -1.79 -0.11
N ILE A 32 -8.17 -1.03 0.11
CA ILE A 32 -7.33 -0.48 -0.96
C ILE A 32 -6.41 -1.59 -1.46
N ARG A 33 -6.62 -2.04 -2.69
CA ARG A 33 -5.82 -3.08 -3.34
C ARG A 33 -4.87 -2.44 -4.35
N VAL A 34 -3.57 -2.56 -4.12
CA VAL A 34 -2.54 -2.08 -5.05
C VAL A 34 -1.83 -3.28 -5.66
N GLY A 35 -1.94 -3.42 -6.99
CA GLY A 35 -1.19 -4.43 -7.72
C GLY A 35 0.29 -4.05 -7.83
N LEU A 36 1.17 -4.88 -7.31
CA LEU A 36 2.62 -4.74 -7.45
C LEU A 36 3.14 -5.81 -8.40
N GLN A 37 3.95 -5.40 -9.36
CA GLN A 37 4.69 -6.32 -10.24
C GLN A 37 6.17 -6.06 -10.05
N LEU A 38 6.82 -6.99 -9.37
CA LEU A 38 8.26 -6.97 -9.15
C LEU A 38 8.95 -7.54 -10.39
N PRO A 39 9.98 -6.88 -10.93
CA PRO A 39 10.69 -7.41 -12.08
C PRO A 39 11.41 -8.72 -11.68
N PRO A 40 11.55 -9.69 -12.60
CA PRO A 40 12.03 -11.04 -12.29
C PRO A 40 13.52 -11.08 -11.87
N ASP A 41 14.25 -10.00 -12.12
CA ASP A 41 15.65 -9.79 -11.73
C ASP A 41 15.79 -8.96 -10.44
N LEU A 42 14.68 -8.69 -9.73
CA LEU A 42 14.72 -8.00 -8.44
C LEU A 42 15.39 -8.91 -7.39
N PHE A 43 16.71 -8.78 -7.31
CA PHE A 43 17.53 -9.50 -6.35
C PHE A 43 17.42 -8.82 -4.97
N VAL A 44 16.42 -9.23 -4.18
CA VAL A 44 16.25 -8.76 -2.80
C VAL A 44 17.18 -9.60 -1.91
N TRP A 45 18.43 -9.17 -1.72
CA TRP A 45 19.43 -9.92 -0.95
C TRP A 45 19.13 -9.87 0.55
N GLU A 46 18.28 -10.81 0.98
CA GLU A 46 18.20 -11.53 2.27
C GLU A 46 18.18 -10.82 3.63
N ARG A 47 18.31 -9.49 3.78
CA ARG A 47 18.35 -8.89 5.13
C ARG A 47 17.32 -7.81 5.48
N ASP A 48 16.91 -6.94 4.55
CA ASP A 48 16.17 -5.72 4.97
C ASP A 48 14.75 -5.54 4.36
N GLY A 49 14.29 -6.50 3.55
CA GLY A 49 12.97 -6.41 2.91
C GLY A 49 12.85 -5.29 1.88
N ILE A 50 11.61 -4.94 1.50
CA ILE A 50 11.33 -3.82 0.58
C ILE A 50 10.87 -2.62 1.42
N PRO A 51 11.61 -1.49 1.42
CA PRO A 51 11.22 -0.34 2.22
C PRO A 51 9.92 0.27 1.69
N VAL A 52 8.93 0.42 2.57
CA VAL A 52 7.64 1.05 2.26
C VAL A 52 7.50 2.35 3.04
N ALA A 53 7.35 3.46 2.32
CA ALA A 53 7.07 4.76 2.90
C ALA A 53 5.57 5.08 2.76
N LEU A 54 4.78 4.77 3.80
CA LEU A 54 3.34 5.01 3.80
C LEU A 54 3.00 6.36 4.44
N LYS A 55 2.43 7.25 3.62
CA LYS A 55 1.79 8.49 4.10
C LYS A 55 0.28 8.29 3.99
N TYR A 56 -0.41 8.26 5.12
CA TYR A 56 -1.86 8.10 5.17
C TYR A 56 -2.52 9.25 5.93
N ARG A 57 -3.80 9.47 5.64
CA ARG A 57 -4.67 10.42 6.35
C ARG A 57 -6.03 9.75 6.52
N TYR A 58 -6.63 9.92 7.68
CA TYR A 58 -7.98 9.44 7.99
C TYR A 58 -8.82 10.56 8.57
N THR A 59 -10.15 10.41 8.52
CA THR A 59 -11.09 11.30 9.20
C THR A 59 -11.42 10.69 10.56
N VAL A 60 -11.27 11.48 11.63
CA VAL A 60 -11.61 11.02 12.99
C VAL A 60 -13.12 10.81 13.09
N PRO A 61 -13.61 9.64 13.54
CA PRO A 61 -15.04 9.41 13.73
C PRO A 61 -15.58 10.16 14.96
N ASP A 62 -16.86 10.57 14.91
CA ASP A 62 -17.54 11.26 16.04
C ASP A 62 -17.75 10.36 17.27
N VAL A 63 -17.76 9.04 17.07
CA VAL A 63 -17.85 8.04 18.14
C VAL A 63 -16.43 7.58 18.44
N ASP A 64 -16.07 7.54 19.72
CA ASP A 64 -14.76 7.07 20.20
C ASP A 64 -14.52 5.62 19.78
N ASN A 65 -13.96 5.45 18.59
CA ASN A 65 -13.70 4.18 17.94
C ASN A 65 -12.21 4.12 17.61
N LYS A 66 -11.61 2.97 17.89
CA LYS A 66 -10.21 2.70 17.56
C LYS A 66 -10.10 2.48 16.05
N SER A 67 -9.88 3.55 15.30
CA SER A 67 -9.50 3.45 13.88
C SER A 67 -8.12 2.77 13.79
N ALA A 68 -8.05 1.68 13.02
CA ALA A 68 -6.81 0.96 12.75
C ALA A 68 -6.56 0.89 11.24
N LEU A 69 -5.29 1.05 10.84
CA LEU A 69 -4.84 0.82 9.47
C LEU A 69 -4.01 -0.46 9.46
N ASN A 70 -4.53 -1.50 8.82
CA ASN A 70 -3.83 -2.76 8.62
C ASN A 70 -3.24 -2.80 7.21
N VAL A 71 -1.99 -3.20 7.08
CA VAL A 71 -1.30 -3.35 5.79
C VAL A 71 -0.88 -4.81 5.63
N SER A 72 -1.29 -5.41 4.51
CA SER A 72 -0.89 -6.76 4.13
C SER A 72 -0.23 -6.78 2.75
N ILE A 73 0.73 -7.69 2.58
CA ILE A 73 1.43 -7.95 1.32
C ILE A 73 1.26 -9.44 1.01
N ASN A 74 0.62 -9.76 -0.12
CA ASN A 74 0.33 -11.15 -0.52
C ASN A 74 -0.30 -11.98 0.60
N GLU A 75 -1.32 -11.42 1.28
CA GLU A 75 -2.02 -12.05 2.42
C GLU A 75 -1.17 -12.27 3.70
N SER A 76 0.07 -11.77 3.72
CA SER A 76 0.89 -11.72 4.92
C SER A 76 0.80 -10.34 5.58
N PHE A 77 0.51 -10.29 6.88
CA PHE A 77 0.53 -9.03 7.63
C PHE A 77 1.96 -8.54 7.81
N VAL A 78 2.19 -7.26 7.56
CA VAL A 78 3.47 -6.61 7.85
C VAL A 78 3.42 -6.13 9.31
N THR A 79 4.38 -6.56 10.13
CA THR A 79 4.55 -6.12 11.53
C THR A 79 5.60 -5.02 11.65
#